data_AF-A0A3A8G123-F1
#
_entry.id   AF-A0A3A8G123-F1
#
_cell.length_a   1.000
_cell.length_b   1.000
_cell.length_c   1.000
_cell.angle_alpha   90.00
_cell.angle_beta   90.00
_cell.angle_gamma   90.00
#
_symmetry.space_group_name_H-M   'P 1'
#
loop_
_entity.id
_entity.type
_entity.pdbx_description
1 polymer ?
#
loop_
_entity_poly.entity_id
_entity_poly.type
_entity_poly.pdbx_seq_one_letter_code
_entity_poly.pdbx_strand_id
1 'polypeptide(L)'
;MNFNLDEYTFNAEKCIDGILFNPKLPKNFDDTDNSTRPDSHQKWWYRPFIVTGSVENLDKFYAERDDDYTQEQPEQWAKSCEQWKNEGRKKWLESYPTGIQYIVRCLDGGAWDRSTNYGFYSDIDSAIEQANYLKNKYKN
;
A
#
# COMPACT_ATOMS: atom_id res chain seq x y z
N MET A 1 11.75 -10.69 1.82
CA MET A 1 12.12 -11.71 2.84
C MET A 1 10.92 -12.59 3.13
N ASN A 2 11.13 -13.83 3.58
CA ASN A 2 10.04 -14.73 3.95
C ASN A 2 9.81 -14.70 5.46
N PHE A 3 8.56 -14.57 5.88
CA PHE A 3 8.12 -14.55 7.27
C PHE A 3 7.06 -15.62 7.47
N ASN A 4 7.20 -16.44 8.52
CA ASN A 4 6.21 -17.44 8.89
C ASN A 4 5.30 -16.84 9.96
N LEU A 5 4.02 -16.72 9.66
CA LEU A 5 2.98 -16.23 10.58
C LEU A 5 1.85 -17.24 10.57
N ASP A 6 1.51 -17.74 11.76
CA ASP A 6 0.58 -18.86 11.93
C ASP A 6 1.04 -20.08 11.10
N GLU A 7 0.17 -20.65 10.28
CA GLU A 7 0.47 -21.78 9.37
C GLU A 7 0.94 -21.35 7.96
N TYR A 8 1.13 -20.04 7.72
CA TYR A 8 1.42 -19.51 6.39
C TYR A 8 2.79 -18.83 6.30
N THR A 9 3.40 -18.94 5.12
CA THR A 9 4.57 -18.14 4.74
C THR A 9 4.15 -16.94 3.89
N PHE A 10 4.70 -15.78 4.23
CA PHE A 10 4.50 -14.50 3.56
C PHE A 10 5.81 -13.95 3.05
N ASN A 11 5.80 -13.34 1.87
CA ASN A 11 6.94 -12.57 1.37
C ASN A 11 6.66 -11.08 1.59
N ALA A 12 7.56 -10.39 2.28
CA ALA A 12 7.44 -8.96 2.58
C ALA A 12 8.82 -8.32 2.75
N GLU A 13 8.89 -6.99 2.78
CA GLU A 13 10.13 -6.26 3.03
C GLU A 13 10.50 -6.23 4.51
N LYS A 14 9.51 -6.19 5.40
CA LYS A 14 9.73 -6.18 6.86
C LYS A 14 8.52 -6.79 7.57
N CYS A 15 8.72 -7.27 8.79
CA CYS A 15 7.66 -7.70 9.69
C CYS A 15 7.93 -7.14 11.08
N ILE A 16 6.94 -6.52 11.71
CA ILE A 16 7.01 -6.00 13.09
C ILE A 16 5.78 -6.51 13.83
N ASP A 17 5.98 -7.30 14.88
CA ASP A 17 4.89 -7.87 15.70
C ASP A 17 3.78 -8.55 14.88
N GLY A 18 4.17 -9.25 13.81
CA GLY A 18 3.25 -9.93 12.90
C GLY A 18 2.56 -9.03 11.86
N ILE A 19 2.87 -7.74 11.81
CA ILE A 19 2.42 -6.80 10.78
C ILE A 19 3.44 -6.76 9.65
N LEU A 20 3.00 -7.15 8.45
CA LEU A 20 3.85 -7.19 7.25
C LEU A 20 3.90 -5.81 6.58
N PHE A 21 5.10 -5.40 6.16
CA PHE A 21 5.36 -4.16 5.42
C PHE A 21 5.73 -4.50 3.97
N ASN A 22 5.07 -3.82 3.03
CA ASN A 22 5.18 -4.04 1.59
C ASN A 22 5.16 -5.54 1.23
N PRO A 23 4.11 -6.28 1.65
CA PRO A 23 4.03 -7.67 1.28
C PRO A 23 3.89 -7.85 -0.24
N LYS A 24 4.51 -8.90 -0.77
CA LYS A 24 4.24 -9.37 -2.12
C LYS A 24 2.87 -10.05 -2.13
N LEU A 25 1.86 -9.29 -2.55
CA LEU A 25 0.49 -9.76 -2.64
C LEU A 25 0.33 -10.78 -3.80
N PRO A 26 -0.64 -11.71 -3.70
CA PRO A 26 -1.02 -12.56 -4.82
C PRO A 26 -1.43 -11.76 -6.06
N LYS A 27 -1.37 -12.38 -7.23
CA LYS A 27 -1.83 -11.75 -8.48
C LYS A 27 -3.31 -11.38 -8.36
N ASN A 28 -3.67 -10.17 -8.81
CA ASN A 28 -5.02 -9.60 -8.79
C ASN A 28 -5.63 -9.45 -7.38
N PHE A 29 -4.82 -9.44 -6.32
CA PHE A 29 -5.32 -9.41 -4.94
C PHE A 29 -6.30 -8.28 -4.62
N ASP A 30 -6.01 -7.06 -5.10
CA ASP A 30 -6.83 -5.86 -4.93
C ASP A 30 -7.73 -5.57 -6.16
N ASP A 31 -8.01 -6.59 -6.97
CA ASP A 31 -8.86 -6.53 -8.17
C ASP A 31 -9.62 -7.87 -8.35
N THR A 32 -10.10 -8.45 -7.25
CA THR A 32 -10.84 -9.73 -7.26
C THR A 32 -12.03 -9.64 -6.32
N ASP A 33 -13.24 -9.82 -6.86
CA ASP A 33 -14.49 -9.90 -6.08
C ASP A 33 -14.36 -10.91 -4.93
N ASN A 34 -14.76 -10.50 -3.72
CA ASN A 34 -14.70 -11.32 -2.51
C ASN A 34 -15.40 -12.68 -2.65
N SER A 35 -16.49 -12.75 -3.41
CA SER A 35 -17.26 -13.96 -3.66
C SER A 35 -16.56 -14.95 -4.59
N THR A 36 -15.56 -14.51 -5.36
CA THR A 36 -14.84 -15.33 -6.35
C THR A 36 -13.34 -15.43 -6.08
N ARG A 37 -12.88 -15.10 -4.87
CA ARG A 37 -11.44 -15.10 -4.54
C ARG A 37 -10.83 -16.51 -4.60
N PRO A 38 -9.65 -16.68 -5.21
CA PRO A 38 -8.94 -17.95 -5.21
C PRO A 38 -8.36 -18.27 -3.83
N ASP A 39 -8.06 -19.56 -3.60
CA ASP A 39 -7.48 -20.06 -2.33
C ASP A 39 -6.18 -19.33 -1.93
N SER A 40 -5.40 -18.87 -2.91
CA SER A 40 -4.16 -18.12 -2.68
C SER A 40 -4.38 -16.79 -1.92
N HIS A 41 -5.61 -16.26 -1.92
CA HIS A 41 -5.98 -15.04 -1.20
C HIS A 41 -6.43 -15.34 0.23
N GLN A 42 -6.81 -16.58 0.55
CA GLN A 42 -7.51 -16.91 1.80
C GLN A 42 -6.69 -16.56 3.05
N LYS A 43 -5.38 -16.81 3.00
CA LYS A 43 -4.43 -16.50 4.10
C LYS A 43 -4.31 -15.01 4.49
N TRP A 44 -4.89 -14.12 3.68
CA TRP A 44 -4.86 -12.67 3.89
C TRP A 44 -6.13 -12.13 4.53
N TRP A 45 -7.21 -12.92 4.62
CA TRP A 45 -8.42 -12.48 5.30
C TRP A 45 -8.11 -12.09 6.75
N TYR A 46 -8.61 -10.91 7.12
CA TYR A 46 -8.47 -10.31 8.43
C TYR A 46 -7.03 -10.11 8.92
N ARG A 47 -6.07 -10.10 7.98
CA ARG A 47 -4.66 -9.85 8.27
C ARG A 47 -4.29 -8.43 7.84
N PRO A 48 -4.15 -7.48 8.79
CA PRO A 48 -3.70 -6.14 8.44
C PRO A 48 -2.24 -6.15 8.01
N PHE A 49 -1.92 -5.30 7.04
CA PHE A 49 -0.58 -5.07 6.53
C PHE A 49 -0.39 -3.59 6.19
N ILE A 50 0.86 -3.18 6.02
CA ILE A 50 1.24 -1.80 5.72
C ILE A 50 1.90 -1.75 4.34
N VAL A 51 1.47 -0.80 3.51
CA VAL A 51 2.13 -0.44 2.26
C VAL A 51 2.74 0.95 2.43
N THR A 52 3.96 1.16 1.97
CA THR A 52 4.64 2.46 2.06
C THR A 52 4.70 3.14 0.70
N GLY A 53 4.28 4.40 0.64
CA GLY A 53 4.63 5.33 -0.44
C GLY A 53 5.82 6.18 -0.03
N SER A 54 6.78 6.43 -0.92
CA SER A 54 7.88 7.36 -0.65
C SER A 54 7.91 8.50 -1.66
N VAL A 55 8.35 9.67 -1.20
CA VAL A 55 8.56 10.83 -2.08
C VAL A 55 9.58 10.51 -3.16
N GLU A 56 10.59 9.68 -2.86
CA GLU A 56 11.59 9.25 -3.83
C GLU A 56 10.99 8.38 -4.93
N ASN A 57 10.06 7.49 -4.59
CA ASN A 57 9.37 6.66 -5.58
C ASN A 57 8.46 7.53 -6.47
N LEU A 58 7.83 8.56 -5.92
CA LEU A 58 7.02 9.51 -6.69
C LEU A 58 7.90 10.42 -7.56
N ASP A 59 9.02 10.92 -7.03
CA ASP A 59 10.01 11.68 -7.79
C ASP A 59 10.50 10.85 -8.99
N LYS A 60 10.82 9.57 -8.77
CA LYS A 60 11.20 8.63 -9.83
C LYS A 60 10.08 8.40 -10.83
N PHE A 61 8.84 8.18 -10.37
CA PHE A 61 7.69 7.99 -11.24
C PHE A 61 7.49 9.18 -12.18
N TYR A 62 7.50 10.41 -11.66
CA TYR A 62 7.33 11.60 -12.50
C TYR A 62 8.54 11.94 -13.37
N ALA A 63 9.73 11.44 -13.05
CA ALA A 63 10.93 11.65 -13.84
C ALA A 63 11.13 10.59 -14.96
N GLU A 64 10.73 9.35 -14.71
CA GLU A 64 11.16 8.19 -15.51
C GLU A 64 10.01 7.39 -16.14
N ARG A 65 8.74 7.68 -15.84
CA ARG A 65 7.61 6.94 -16.43
C ARG A 65 7.64 7.06 -17.95
N ASP A 66 7.64 5.89 -18.61
CA ASP A 66 7.55 5.71 -20.05
C ASP A 66 6.60 4.53 -20.32
N ASP A 67 5.33 4.86 -20.53
CA ASP A 67 4.27 3.94 -20.89
C ASP A 67 3.38 4.53 -21.99
N ASP A 68 2.42 3.74 -22.51
CA ASP A 68 1.51 4.13 -23.58
C ASP A 68 0.82 5.47 -23.28
N TYR A 69 0.45 5.73 -22.02
CA TYR A 69 -0.17 6.99 -21.62
C TYR A 69 0.77 8.18 -21.81
N THR A 70 2.04 8.06 -21.40
CA THR A 70 3.02 9.14 -21.60
C THR A 70 3.35 9.41 -23.07
N GLN A 71 3.23 8.38 -23.93
CA GLN A 71 3.49 8.48 -25.36
C GLN A 71 2.28 9.02 -26.14
N GLU A 72 1.08 8.61 -25.77
CA GLU A 72 -0.18 9.07 -26.37
C GLU A 72 -0.55 10.49 -25.93
N GLN A 73 -0.17 10.90 -24.72
CA GLN A 73 -0.53 12.20 -24.13
C GLN A 73 0.68 12.95 -23.53
N PRO A 74 1.72 13.25 -24.33
CA PRO A 74 2.99 13.79 -23.83
C PRO A 74 2.84 15.17 -23.19
N GLU A 75 2.00 16.05 -23.74
CA GLU A 75 1.76 17.38 -23.17
C GLU A 75 1.03 17.31 -21.82
N GLN A 76 0.06 16.40 -21.70
CA GLN A 76 -0.68 16.20 -20.45
C GLN A 76 0.23 15.62 -19.37
N TRP A 77 1.07 14.66 -19.74
CA TRP A 77 2.07 14.09 -18.83
C TRP A 77 3.08 15.14 -18.38
N ALA A 78 3.63 15.95 -19.29
CA ALA A 78 4.55 17.04 -18.96
C ALA A 78 3.94 18.03 -17.94
N LYS A 79 2.65 18.37 -18.08
CA LYS A 79 1.92 19.18 -17.09
C LYS A 79 1.85 18.49 -15.74
N SER A 80 1.59 17.19 -15.68
CA SER A 80 1.59 16.44 -14.42
C SER A 80 2.98 16.41 -13.77
N CYS A 81 4.06 16.25 -14.55
CA CYS A 81 5.43 16.32 -14.04
C CYS A 81 5.76 17.71 -13.46
N GLU A 82 5.37 18.78 -14.16
CA GLU A 82 5.54 20.15 -13.68
C GLU A 82 4.73 20.42 -12.40
N GLN A 83 3.48 19.98 -12.35
CA GLN A 83 2.63 20.07 -11.16
C GLN A 83 3.24 19.33 -9.97
N TRP A 84 3.79 18.13 -10.18
CA TRP A 84 4.50 17.40 -9.13
C TRP A 84 5.71 18.19 -8.63
N LYS A 85 6.56 18.68 -9.54
CA LYS A 85 7.78 19.42 -9.20
C LYS A 85 7.50 20.72 -8.44
N ASN A 86 6.47 21.47 -8.85
CA ASN A 86 6.20 22.80 -8.33
C ASN A 86 5.35 22.77 -7.04
N GLU A 87 4.37 21.88 -6.96
CA GLU A 87 3.42 21.86 -5.85
C GLU A 87 3.24 20.49 -5.19
N GLY A 88 3.13 19.43 -5.99
CA GLY A 88 2.78 18.10 -5.51
C GLY A 88 3.79 17.57 -4.49
N ARG A 89 5.08 17.68 -4.79
CA ARG A 89 6.17 17.24 -3.91
C ARG A 89 6.18 18.01 -2.59
N LYS A 90 5.94 19.33 -2.62
CA LYS A 90 5.86 20.16 -1.41
C LYS A 90 4.66 19.73 -0.54
N LYS A 91 3.46 19.60 -1.13
CA LYS A 91 2.25 19.15 -0.42
C LYS A 91 2.42 17.74 0.16
N TRP A 92 3.13 16.86 -0.55
CA TRP A 92 3.49 15.54 -0.04
C TRP A 92 4.34 15.63 1.21
N LEU A 93 5.42 16.41 1.19
CA LEU A 93 6.31 16.57 2.35
C LEU A 93 5.67 17.34 3.51
N GLU A 94 4.70 18.21 3.25
CA GLU A 94 3.87 18.83 4.30
C GLU A 94 3.01 17.77 5.02
N SER A 95 2.51 16.77 4.28
CA SER A 95 1.69 15.68 4.83
C SER A 95 2.52 14.55 5.43
N TYR A 96 3.69 14.29 4.85
CA TYR A 96 4.60 13.19 5.19
C TYR A 96 6.03 13.75 5.35
N PRO A 97 6.36 14.40 6.48
CA PRO A 97 7.61 15.13 6.65
C PRO A 97 8.88 14.30 6.53
N THR A 98 8.79 12.99 6.80
CA THR A 98 9.89 12.02 6.63
C THR A 98 10.06 11.57 5.18
N GLY A 99 9.19 12.01 4.26
CA GLY A 99 9.10 11.53 2.90
C GLY A 99 8.28 10.24 2.74
N ILE A 100 7.92 9.57 3.83
CA ILE A 100 7.24 8.27 3.82
C ILE A 100 5.78 8.40 4.27
N GLN A 101 4.88 7.89 3.43
CA GLN A 101 3.47 7.63 3.77
C GLN A 101 3.32 6.14 4.12
N TYR A 102 2.64 5.85 5.22
CA TYR A 102 2.27 4.49 5.62
C TYR A 102 0.76 4.30 5.41
N ILE A 103 0.38 3.29 4.63
CA ILE A 103 -1.01 2.98 4.29
C ILE A 103 -1.39 1.67 4.99
N VAL A 104 -2.36 1.71 5.90
CA VAL A 104 -2.84 0.51 6.59
C VAL A 104 -3.95 -0.13 5.77
N ARG A 105 -3.80 -1.42 5.47
CA ARG A 105 -4.69 -2.19 4.60
C ARG A 105 -5.11 -3.47 5.30
N CYS A 106 -6.33 -3.94 5.06
CA CYS A 106 -6.78 -5.25 5.54
C CYS A 106 -7.83 -5.84 4.58
N LEU A 107 -7.69 -7.10 4.20
CA LEU A 107 -8.75 -7.79 3.46
C LEU A 107 -9.80 -8.30 4.45
N ASP A 108 -10.90 -7.58 4.58
CA ASP A 108 -11.95 -7.86 5.58
C ASP A 108 -13.38 -7.67 5.05
N GLY A 109 -13.52 -7.54 3.72
CA GLY A 109 -14.81 -7.43 3.05
C GLY A 109 -15.42 -6.04 3.06
N GLY A 110 -14.72 -5.02 3.59
CA GLY A 110 -15.18 -3.63 3.57
C GLY A 110 -15.26 -3.03 2.16
N ALA A 111 -14.40 -3.48 1.24
CA ALA A 111 -14.54 -3.23 -0.20
C ALA A 111 -14.87 -4.52 -0.95
N TRP A 112 -15.58 -4.42 -2.07
CA TRP A 112 -16.11 -5.57 -2.82
C TRP A 112 -15.01 -6.38 -3.53
N ASP A 113 -13.93 -5.72 -4.00
CA ASP A 113 -12.88 -6.29 -4.87
C ASP A 113 -11.46 -6.22 -4.28
N ARG A 114 -11.27 -5.48 -3.19
CA ARG A 114 -9.93 -5.15 -2.66
C ARG A 114 -9.88 -5.15 -1.15
N SER A 115 -8.66 -5.08 -0.62
CA SER A 115 -8.47 -4.77 0.79
C SER A 115 -9.04 -3.39 1.14
N THR A 116 -9.51 -3.22 2.37
CA THR A 116 -10.03 -1.95 2.89
C THR A 116 -8.87 -1.03 3.27
N ASN A 117 -8.99 0.28 2.96
CA ASN A 117 -8.00 1.28 3.37
C ASN A 117 -8.43 1.83 4.72
N TYR A 118 -7.57 1.69 5.72
CA TYR A 118 -7.84 2.12 7.08
C TYR A 118 -7.18 3.45 7.44
N GLY A 119 -6.43 4.06 6.54
CA GLY A 119 -5.86 5.37 6.74
C GLY A 119 -4.49 5.54 6.12
N PHE A 120 -4.07 6.80 6.13
CA PHE A 120 -2.75 7.25 5.71
C PHE A 120 -2.07 7.90 6.90
N TYR A 121 -0.83 7.50 7.18
CA TYR A 121 -0.09 7.93 8.36
C TYR A 121 1.27 8.49 7.95
N SER A 122 1.72 9.51 8.67
CA SER A 122 3.03 10.17 8.48
C SER A 122 4.17 9.55 9.30
N ASP A 123 3.81 8.71 10.27
CA ASP A 123 4.72 8.03 11.17
C ASP A 123 4.38 6.54 11.26
N ILE A 124 5.41 5.75 11.52
CA ILE A 124 5.32 4.29 11.55
C ILE A 124 4.54 3.79 12.76
N ASP A 125 4.63 4.49 13.89
CA ASP A 125 4.05 4.06 15.16
C ASP A 125 2.51 4.12 15.10
N SER A 126 1.94 5.21 14.58
CA SER A 126 0.49 5.35 14.38
C SER A 126 -0.05 4.32 13.38
N ALA A 127 0.71 4.02 12.33
CA ALA A 127 0.33 2.98 11.38
C ALA A 127 0.33 1.57 12.02
N ILE A 128 1.33 1.29 12.86
CA ILE A 128 1.41 0.03 13.63
C ILE A 128 0.29 -0.04 14.67
N GLU A 129 -0.03 1.05 15.35
CA GLU A 129 -1.14 1.13 16.30
C GLU A 129 -2.46 0.76 15.61
N GLN A 130 -2.77 1.38 14.47
CA GLN A 130 -3.95 1.04 13.68
C GLN A 130 -3.93 -0.42 13.22
N ALA A 131 -2.80 -0.91 12.72
CA ALA A 131 -2.69 -2.30 12.28
C ALA A 131 -2.88 -3.29 13.45
N ASN A 132 -2.37 -2.97 14.64
CA ASN A 132 -2.59 -3.75 15.86
C ASN A 132 -4.04 -3.71 16.33
N TYR A 133 -4.70 -2.55 16.23
CA TYR A 133 -6.13 -2.43 16.51
C TYR A 133 -6.94 -3.39 15.62
N LEU A 134 -6.69 -3.40 14.30
CA LEU A 134 -7.36 -4.32 13.37
C LEU A 134 -7.03 -5.79 13.67
N LYS A 135 -5.75 -6.09 13.93
CA LYS A 135 -5.31 -7.43 14.29
C LYS A 135 -6.04 -7.94 15.52
N ASN A 136 -6.23 -7.10 16.54
CA ASN A 136 -6.94 -7.47 17.76
C ASN A 136 -8.46 -7.50 17.56
N LYS A 137 -9.03 -6.61 16.73
CA LYS A 137 -10.45 -6.62 16.36
C LYS A 137 -10.86 -7.96 15.72
N TYR A 138 -9.97 -8.56 14.93
CA TYR A 138 -10.24 -9.81 14.23
C TYR A 138 -9.65 -11.06 14.90
N LYS A 139 -9.01 -10.91 16.06
CA LYS A 139 -8.70 -12.04 16.93
C LYS A 139 -10.01 -12.48 17.60
N ASN A 140 -10.54 -13.60 17.15
CA ASN A 140 -11.52 -14.38 17.90
C ASN A 140 -10.82 -15.11 19.04
#